data_AF-A0A1W9R1A8-F1
#
_entry.id   AF-A0A1W9R1A8-F1
#
_cell.length_a   1.000
_cell.length_b   1.000
_cell.length_c   1.000
_cell.angle_alpha   90.00
_cell.angle_beta   90.00
_cell.angle_gamma   90.00
#
_symmetry.space_group_name_H-M   'P 1'
#
loop_
_entity.id
_entity.type
_entity.pdbx_description
1 polymer ?
#
loop_
_entity_poly.entity_id
_entity_poly.type
_entity_poly.pdbx_seq_one_letter_code
_entity_poly.pdbx_strand_id
1 'polypeptide(L)'
;MQDVKIGYKTGLFSFDIGQFVPQYSLQRFQPDYKIAPIERAKVINALIPDGTLGVRDIGLQADFKTKNKLFETHLGIFNGYGIKEYRFNNKGYMITHKSAFNIPVNNNKIKLGYSLQYRYAENLQLRFILPDTVLFTGNDFRYNLFAMYRSKLFEIQAEYLTANFDGQKADGYYILSAINFKKNQIVLSYETFHDLIKETTDKPFYRIGYNYLIKEHKIELSFDNYFQLNDNKIEKYFASIQLQLFLK
;
A
#
# COMPACT_ATOMS: atom_id res chain seq x y z
N MET A 1 -7.41 -14.75 -1.32
CA MET A 1 -6.41 -15.79 -1.69
C MET A 1 -5.07 -15.37 -1.11
N GLN A 2 -4.29 -16.30 -0.55
CA GLN A 2 -2.97 -16.05 0.04
C GLN A 2 -1.88 -16.09 -1.04
N ASP A 3 -0.67 -15.59 -0.73
CA ASP A 3 0.49 -15.71 -1.62
C ASP A 3 0.90 -17.19 -1.77
N VAL A 4 1.19 -17.62 -2.99
CA VAL A 4 1.66 -18.97 -3.33
C VAL A 4 2.92 -18.83 -4.16
N LYS A 5 4.09 -19.04 -3.56
CA LYS A 5 5.38 -18.85 -4.23
C LYS A 5 6.45 -19.78 -3.71
N ILE A 6 7.42 -20.05 -4.56
CA ILE A 6 8.69 -20.71 -4.22
C ILE A 6 9.75 -19.62 -4.12
N GLY A 7 10.43 -19.56 -2.97
CA GLY A 7 11.53 -18.64 -2.73
C GLY A 7 12.86 -19.38 -2.67
N TYR A 8 13.85 -18.92 -3.42
CA TYR A 8 15.25 -19.34 -3.31
C TYR A 8 16.09 -18.20 -2.77
N LYS A 9 16.93 -18.47 -1.76
CA LYS A 9 17.77 -17.44 -1.13
C LYS A 9 19.24 -17.84 -1.23
N THR A 10 20.06 -16.92 -1.74
CA THR A 10 21.52 -17.09 -1.84
C THR A 10 22.25 -15.81 -1.46
N GLY A 11 22.98 -15.85 -0.34
CA GLY A 11 23.72 -14.70 0.18
C GLY A 11 22.83 -13.47 0.42
N LEU A 12 23.10 -12.40 -0.35
CA LEU A 12 22.39 -11.12 -0.30
C LEU A 12 21.15 -11.07 -1.20
N PHE A 13 20.92 -12.12 -2.00
CA PHE A 13 19.86 -12.18 -2.98
C PHE A 13 18.77 -13.18 -2.56
N SER A 14 17.54 -12.87 -2.91
CA SER A 14 16.44 -13.84 -2.96
C SER A 14 15.72 -13.76 -4.30
N PHE A 15 15.13 -14.87 -4.71
CA PHE A 15 14.35 -15.01 -5.92
C PHE A 15 13.03 -15.66 -5.55
N ASP A 16 11.94 -14.99 -5.85
CA ASP A 16 10.60 -15.48 -5.63
C ASP A 16 9.93 -15.75 -6.98
N ILE A 17 9.32 -16.92 -7.14
CA ILE A 17 8.51 -17.29 -8.31
C ILE A 17 7.15 -17.78 -7.88
N GLY A 18 6.09 -17.33 -8.56
CA GLY A 18 4.73 -17.77 -8.30
C GLY A 18 3.73 -16.62 -8.29
N GLN A 19 2.69 -16.75 -7.47
CA GLN A 19 1.60 -15.82 -7.34
C GLN A 19 1.71 -15.02 -6.03
N PHE A 20 2.02 -13.74 -6.13
CA PHE A 20 2.18 -12.87 -4.96
C PHE A 20 2.00 -11.40 -5.32
N VAL A 21 1.94 -10.55 -4.30
CA VAL A 21 1.79 -9.10 -4.49
C VAL A 21 3.14 -8.51 -4.92
N PRO A 22 3.24 -7.81 -6.06
CA PRO A 22 4.46 -7.12 -6.48
C PRO A 22 4.90 -6.07 -5.46
N GLN A 23 6.20 -6.04 -5.13
CA GLN A 23 6.74 -5.05 -4.19
C GLN A 23 6.61 -3.63 -4.75
N TYR A 24 5.70 -2.85 -4.17
CA TYR A 24 5.41 -1.49 -4.60
C TYR A 24 5.27 -0.53 -3.41
N SER A 25 4.26 -0.71 -2.56
CA SER A 25 3.97 0.23 -1.47
C SER A 25 4.73 -0.02 -0.16
N LEU A 26 4.87 1.01 0.67
CA LEU A 26 5.27 0.88 2.08
C LEU A 26 4.13 0.28 2.91
N GLN A 27 2.97 0.94 2.98
CA GLN A 27 1.86 0.54 3.88
C GLN A 27 1.31 -0.84 3.53
N ARG A 28 1.23 -1.18 2.23
CA ARG A 28 0.69 -2.47 1.79
C ARG A 28 1.49 -3.65 2.30
N PHE A 29 2.81 -3.50 2.38
CA PHE A 29 3.75 -4.54 2.78
C PHE A 29 4.08 -4.50 4.27
N GLN A 30 3.47 -3.60 5.03
CA GLN A 30 3.41 -3.72 6.48
C GLN A 30 2.41 -4.82 6.85
N PRO A 31 2.72 -5.68 7.83
CA PRO A 31 1.75 -6.61 8.38
C PRO A 31 0.55 -5.84 8.93
N ASP A 32 -0.66 -6.37 8.74
CA ASP A 32 -1.90 -5.69 9.15
C ASP A 32 -1.86 -5.26 10.63
N TYR A 33 -1.32 -6.10 11.51
CA TYR A 33 -1.17 -5.82 12.95
C TYR A 33 -0.20 -4.71 13.34
N LYS A 34 0.59 -4.22 12.36
CA LYS A 34 1.50 -3.09 12.56
C LYS A 34 0.95 -1.80 11.99
N ILE A 35 -0.15 -1.87 11.25
CA ILE A 35 -0.83 -0.72 10.69
C ILE A 35 -1.77 -0.24 11.79
N ALA A 36 -1.47 0.92 12.36
CA ALA A 36 -2.25 1.49 13.45
C ALA A 36 -3.75 1.71 13.11
N PRO A 37 -4.13 2.22 11.93
CA PRO A 37 -5.54 2.32 11.57
C PRO A 37 -6.14 0.96 11.17
N ILE A 38 -7.45 0.78 11.38
CA ILE A 38 -8.19 -0.45 11.04
C ILE A 38 -8.07 -0.74 9.53
N GLU A 39 -8.39 0.27 8.72
CA GLU A 39 -8.25 0.23 7.27
C GLU A 39 -7.02 0.97 6.79
N ARG A 40 -6.40 0.48 5.71
CA ARG A 40 -5.35 1.20 4.97
C ARG A 40 -5.91 2.48 4.33
N ALA A 41 -5.01 3.40 3.97
CA ALA A 41 -5.39 4.61 3.25
C ALA A 41 -6.08 4.25 1.91
N LYS A 42 -7.09 5.04 1.51
CA LYS A 42 -7.80 4.92 0.23
C LYS A 42 -6.83 4.95 -0.95
N VAL A 43 -5.83 5.85 -0.93
CA VAL A 43 -4.82 5.94 -1.99
C VAL A 43 -4.02 4.64 -2.15
N ILE A 44 -3.76 3.94 -1.04
CA ILE A 44 -3.08 2.64 -1.02
C ILE A 44 -3.98 1.55 -1.58
N ASN A 45 -5.27 1.57 -1.24
CA ASN A 45 -6.21 0.58 -1.76
C ASN A 45 -6.53 0.80 -3.25
N ALA A 46 -6.48 2.03 -3.76
CA ALA A 46 -6.87 2.37 -5.13
C ALA A 46 -5.69 2.37 -6.12
N LEU A 47 -4.54 2.98 -5.78
CA LEU A 47 -3.44 3.18 -6.73
C LEU A 47 -2.42 2.05 -6.74
N ILE A 48 -2.47 1.14 -5.76
CA ILE A 48 -1.65 -0.06 -5.80
C ILE A 48 -2.09 -0.92 -7.00
N PRO A 49 -1.13 -1.55 -7.68
CA PRO A 49 -1.42 -2.42 -8.81
C PRO A 49 -2.39 -3.52 -8.38
N ASP A 50 -3.64 -3.42 -8.83
CA ASP A 50 -4.64 -4.44 -8.63
C ASP A 50 -5.11 -4.96 -9.99
N GLY A 51 -4.88 -6.25 -10.25
CA GLY A 51 -5.67 -6.99 -11.23
C GLY A 51 -6.99 -7.39 -10.57
N THR A 52 -8.09 -7.48 -11.32
CA THR A 52 -9.50 -7.47 -10.82
C THR A 52 -9.92 -8.25 -9.56
N LEU A 53 -9.10 -9.14 -9.00
CA LEU A 53 -9.28 -9.72 -7.69
C LEU A 53 -7.94 -9.91 -6.95
N GLY A 54 -7.49 -8.86 -6.25
CA GLY A 54 -6.66 -9.01 -5.06
C GLY A 54 -5.16 -8.96 -5.29
N VAL A 55 -4.68 -7.87 -5.90
CA VAL A 55 -3.33 -7.29 -6.05
C VAL A 55 -2.18 -8.25 -6.38
N ARG A 56 -2.51 -9.51 -6.64
CA ARG A 56 -1.56 -10.61 -6.79
C ARG A 56 -1.46 -10.93 -8.25
N ASP A 57 -0.24 -10.91 -8.73
CA ASP A 57 0.10 -11.28 -10.08
C ASP A 57 0.95 -12.55 -10.06
N ILE A 58 1.02 -13.21 -11.21
CA ILE A 58 1.91 -14.35 -11.42
C ILE A 58 3.20 -13.79 -12.03
N GLY A 59 4.33 -14.09 -11.42
CA GLY A 59 5.60 -13.55 -11.86
C GLY A 59 6.82 -14.06 -11.11
N LEU A 60 7.92 -13.35 -11.35
CA LEU A 60 9.21 -13.57 -10.76
C LEU A 60 9.74 -12.26 -10.18
N GLN A 61 10.38 -12.32 -9.02
CA GLN A 61 10.99 -11.16 -8.37
C GLN A 61 12.38 -11.53 -7.86
N ALA A 62 13.35 -10.69 -8.14
CA ALA A 62 14.68 -10.72 -7.54
C ALA A 62 14.76 -9.63 -6.47
N ASP A 63 15.17 -10.01 -5.27
CA ASP A 63 15.43 -9.09 -4.17
C ASP A 63 16.92 -9.07 -3.87
N PHE A 64 17.42 -7.89 -3.53
CA PHE A 64 18.74 -7.70 -2.96
C PHE A 64 18.61 -6.99 -1.63
N LYS A 65 19.32 -7.49 -0.63
CA LYS A 65 19.38 -6.87 0.69
C LYS A 65 20.80 -6.89 1.23
N THR A 66 21.29 -5.71 1.58
CA THR A 66 22.59 -5.54 2.26
C THR A 66 22.62 -6.29 3.60
N LYS A 67 23.81 -6.76 4.02
CA LYS A 67 23.97 -7.52 5.29
C LYS A 67 23.45 -6.77 6.51
N ASN A 68 23.73 -5.47 6.56
CA ASN A 68 23.30 -4.55 7.61
C ASN A 68 21.84 -4.06 7.43
N LYS A 69 21.16 -4.50 6.36
CA LYS A 69 19.78 -4.14 6.02
C LYS A 69 19.55 -2.64 5.79
N LEU A 70 20.63 -1.86 5.57
CA LEU A 70 20.54 -0.42 5.30
C LEU A 70 19.93 -0.13 3.93
N PHE A 71 20.07 -1.04 2.98
CA PHE A 71 19.49 -0.94 1.64
C PHE A 71 18.85 -2.27 1.24
N GLU A 72 17.66 -2.17 0.66
CA GLU A 72 16.94 -3.25 0.00
C GLU A 72 16.41 -2.77 -1.35
N THR A 73 16.49 -3.61 -2.37
CA THR A 73 15.86 -3.37 -3.67
C THR A 73 15.18 -4.62 -4.19
N HIS A 74 14.12 -4.43 -4.96
CA HIS A 74 13.25 -5.45 -5.52
C HIS A 74 13.02 -5.13 -6.98
N LEU A 75 13.23 -6.11 -7.86
CA LEU A 75 12.93 -6.01 -9.29
C LEU A 75 12.08 -7.21 -9.66
N GLY A 76 10.94 -6.98 -10.30
CA GLY A 76 10.04 -8.06 -10.68
C GLY A 76 9.42 -7.90 -12.05
N ILE A 77 9.06 -9.05 -12.63
CA ILE A 77 8.32 -9.16 -13.88
C ILE A 77 7.11 -10.04 -13.60
N PHE A 78 5.94 -9.52 -13.93
CA PHE A 78 4.64 -10.10 -13.61
C PHE A 78 3.75 -10.09 -14.85
N ASN A 79 2.70 -10.91 -14.88
CA ASN A 79 1.67 -10.78 -15.91
C ASN A 79 0.95 -9.43 -15.81
N GLY A 80 0.73 -8.91 -14.59
CA GLY A 80 0.11 -7.59 -14.38
C GLY A 80 -1.39 -7.57 -14.68
N TYR A 81 -2.07 -8.70 -14.58
CA TYR A 81 -3.50 -8.85 -14.89
C TYR A 81 -4.28 -9.57 -13.79
N GLY A 82 -3.64 -9.95 -12.69
CA GLY A 82 -4.23 -10.80 -11.67
C GLY A 82 -4.40 -12.25 -12.11
N ILE A 83 -5.30 -12.96 -11.43
CA ILE A 83 -5.46 -14.43 -11.52
C ILE A 83 -6.79 -14.93 -12.11
N LYS A 84 -7.65 -14.03 -12.61
CA LYS A 84 -8.99 -14.43 -13.09
C LYS A 84 -8.90 -15.16 -14.44
N GLU A 85 -9.69 -16.23 -14.59
CA GLU A 85 -9.76 -17.15 -15.75
C GLU A 85 -9.95 -16.46 -17.11
N TYR A 86 -10.50 -15.25 -17.14
CA TYR A 86 -10.80 -14.50 -18.37
C TYR A 86 -9.60 -13.78 -19.01
N ARG A 87 -8.36 -14.00 -18.55
CA ARG A 87 -7.22 -13.12 -18.90
C ARG A 87 -6.01 -13.82 -19.52
N PHE A 88 -6.10 -15.12 -19.81
CA PHE A 88 -5.04 -15.85 -20.53
C PHE A 88 -4.80 -15.35 -21.97
N ASN A 89 -5.69 -14.51 -22.52
CA ASN A 89 -5.51 -13.93 -23.84
C ASN A 89 -4.72 -12.61 -23.85
N ASN A 90 -4.52 -11.98 -22.69
CA ASN A 90 -3.76 -10.74 -22.61
C ASN A 90 -2.26 -11.06 -22.65
N LYS A 91 -1.50 -10.42 -23.54
CA LYS A 91 -0.09 -10.75 -23.80
C LYS A 91 0.92 -9.80 -23.12
N GLY A 92 0.43 -8.88 -22.31
CA GLY A 92 1.27 -7.90 -21.62
C GLY A 92 2.04 -8.47 -20.42
N TYR A 93 3.14 -7.81 -20.09
CA TYR A 93 3.89 -8.01 -18.85
C TYR A 93 4.00 -6.67 -18.11
N MET A 94 4.19 -6.77 -16.80
CA MET A 94 4.36 -5.65 -15.89
C MET A 94 5.72 -5.74 -15.22
N ILE A 95 6.48 -4.66 -15.29
CA ILE A 95 7.78 -4.54 -14.64
C ILE A 95 7.58 -3.70 -13.38
N THR A 96 8.13 -4.15 -12.25
CA THR A 96 8.12 -3.40 -11.00
C THR A 96 9.51 -3.24 -10.45
N HIS A 97 9.80 -2.08 -9.88
CA HIS A 97 11.04 -1.81 -9.17
C HIS A 97 10.73 -1.10 -7.85
N LYS A 98 11.37 -1.48 -6.76
CA LYS A 98 11.26 -0.79 -5.47
C LYS A 98 12.60 -0.79 -4.77
N SER A 99 13.02 0.37 -4.26
CA SER A 99 14.21 0.47 -3.41
C SER A 99 13.87 1.19 -2.12
N ALA A 100 14.50 0.77 -1.02
CA ALA A 100 14.37 1.43 0.26
C ALA A 100 15.71 1.49 1.02
N PHE A 101 15.93 2.63 1.66
CA PHE A 101 17.02 2.88 2.60
C PHE A 101 16.46 2.85 4.02
N ASN A 102 17.08 2.10 4.91
CA ASN A 102 16.79 2.05 6.33
C ASN A 102 17.96 2.69 7.07
N ILE A 103 17.79 3.92 7.54
CA ILE A 103 18.83 4.73 8.20
C ILE A 103 18.60 4.66 9.71
N PRO A 104 19.48 4.02 10.50
CA PRO A 104 19.42 4.09 11.94
C PRO A 104 19.82 5.50 12.41
N VAL A 105 19.02 6.10 13.29
CA VAL A 105 19.29 7.41 13.91
C VAL A 105 19.15 7.25 15.41
N ASN A 106 20.27 7.08 16.12
CA ASN A 106 20.29 6.69 17.53
C ASN A 106 19.47 5.41 17.77
N ASN A 107 18.47 5.47 18.66
CA ASN A 107 17.53 4.37 18.93
C ASN A 107 16.32 4.35 17.99
N ASN A 108 16.29 5.22 16.98
CA ASN A 108 15.19 5.39 16.04
C ASN A 108 15.57 4.90 14.64
N LYS A 109 14.58 4.79 13.75
CA LYS A 109 14.78 4.34 12.37
C LYS A 109 14.04 5.24 11.40
N ILE A 110 14.74 5.67 10.36
CA ILE A 110 14.16 6.31 9.18
C ILE A 110 14.16 5.28 8.05
N LYS A 111 13.04 5.16 7.35
CA LYS A 111 12.93 4.42 6.10
C LYS A 111 12.51 5.38 5.00
N LEU A 112 13.27 5.46 3.93
CA LEU A 112 12.96 6.26 2.74
C LEU A 112 13.00 5.33 1.53
N GLY A 113 12.19 5.59 0.52
CA GLY A 113 12.30 4.83 -0.70
C GLY A 113 11.32 5.25 -1.77
N TYR A 114 11.37 4.51 -2.86
CA TYR A 114 10.51 4.70 -4.01
C TYR A 114 10.17 3.36 -4.65
N SER A 115 9.11 3.37 -5.45
CA SER A 115 8.84 2.29 -6.39
C SER A 115 8.33 2.82 -7.72
N LEU A 116 8.56 2.03 -8.77
CA LEU A 116 8.15 2.27 -10.14
C LEU A 116 7.42 1.03 -10.64
N GLN A 117 6.48 1.26 -11.54
CA GLN A 117 5.82 0.21 -12.30
C GLN A 117 5.55 0.69 -13.71
N TYR A 118 5.67 -0.24 -14.65
CA TYR A 118 5.22 -0.05 -16.02
C TYR A 118 4.54 -1.31 -16.56
N ARG A 119 3.45 -1.11 -17.30
CA ARG A 119 2.88 -2.11 -18.22
C ARG A 119 2.22 -1.42 -19.40
N TYR A 120 2.12 -2.15 -20.51
CA TYR A 120 1.09 -1.89 -21.51
C TYR A 120 -0.14 -2.74 -21.16
N ALA A 121 -1.23 -2.08 -20.80
CA ALA A 121 -2.48 -2.72 -20.40
C ALA A 121 -3.37 -2.98 -21.62
N GLU A 122 -4.03 -4.13 -21.63
CA GLU A 122 -5.05 -4.51 -22.62
C GLU A 122 -6.34 -4.89 -21.88
N ASN A 123 -7.42 -4.14 -22.13
CA ASN A 123 -8.75 -4.39 -21.58
C ASN A 123 -8.76 -4.54 -20.03
N LEU A 124 -7.99 -3.70 -19.35
CA LEU A 124 -7.84 -3.77 -17.91
C LEU A 124 -8.91 -2.94 -17.20
N GLN A 125 -9.69 -3.59 -16.33
CA GLN A 125 -10.55 -2.87 -15.39
C GLN A 125 -9.72 -2.25 -14.26
N LEU A 126 -9.78 -0.91 -14.13
CA LEU A 126 -9.08 -0.11 -13.13
C LEU A 126 -10.07 0.43 -12.08
N ARG A 127 -10.50 -0.47 -11.19
CA ARG A 127 -11.48 -0.13 -10.13
C ARG A 127 -10.98 1.02 -9.25
N PHE A 128 -11.90 1.86 -8.80
CA PHE A 128 -11.63 3.05 -7.98
C PHE A 128 -10.82 4.16 -8.67
N ILE A 129 -10.36 3.95 -9.90
CA ILE A 129 -9.62 4.94 -10.69
C ILE A 129 -10.46 5.38 -11.89
N LEU A 130 -11.02 4.43 -12.62
CA LEU A 130 -11.95 4.64 -13.73
C LEU A 130 -13.34 4.08 -13.37
N PRO A 131 -14.41 4.53 -14.04
CA PRO A 131 -15.72 3.92 -13.89
C PRO A 131 -15.68 2.42 -14.17
N ASP A 132 -16.40 1.61 -13.39
CA ASP A 132 -16.34 0.14 -13.48
C ASP A 132 -16.76 -0.42 -14.85
N THR A 133 -17.47 0.39 -15.64
CA THR A 133 -17.90 0.09 -17.01
C THR A 133 -16.82 0.31 -18.07
N VAL A 134 -15.68 0.92 -17.71
CA VAL A 134 -14.60 1.27 -18.62
C VAL A 134 -13.45 0.27 -18.49
N LEU A 135 -13.01 -0.24 -19.64
CA LEU A 135 -11.78 -1.03 -19.75
C LEU A 135 -10.68 -0.15 -20.33
N PHE A 136 -9.53 -0.15 -19.66
CA PHE A 136 -8.36 0.63 -20.08
C PHE A 136 -7.44 -0.21 -20.97
N THR A 137 -7.01 0.39 -22.09
CA THR A 137 -5.95 -0.13 -22.96
C THR A 137 -4.98 1.00 -23.23
N GLY A 138 -3.69 0.78 -22.98
CA GLY A 138 -2.71 1.87 -23.04
C GLY A 138 -1.51 1.71 -22.13
N ASN A 139 -0.66 2.73 -22.07
CA ASN A 139 0.47 2.76 -21.13
C ASN A 139 -0.03 3.06 -19.71
N ASP A 140 0.30 2.18 -18.77
CA ASP A 140 0.10 2.37 -17.33
C ASP A 140 1.47 2.48 -16.66
N PHE A 141 1.87 3.71 -16.36
CA PHE A 141 3.08 4.01 -15.60
C PHE A 141 2.71 4.50 -14.20
N ARG A 142 3.32 3.90 -13.18
CA ARG A 142 3.07 4.28 -11.79
C ARG A 142 4.36 4.52 -11.06
N TYR A 143 4.34 5.48 -10.13
CA TYR A 143 5.41 5.64 -9.17
C TYR A 143 4.87 5.94 -7.79
N ASN A 144 5.72 5.68 -6.80
CA ASN A 144 5.42 5.88 -5.41
C ASN A 144 6.69 6.34 -4.67
N LEU A 145 6.52 7.30 -3.76
CA LEU A 145 7.55 7.81 -2.87
C LEU A 145 7.07 7.64 -1.43
N PHE A 146 7.91 7.06 -0.58
CA PHE A 146 7.55 6.82 0.82
C PHE A 146 8.63 7.22 1.80
N ALA A 147 8.18 7.65 2.97
CA ALA A 147 9.00 7.93 4.13
C ALA A 147 8.33 7.40 5.38
N MET A 148 9.13 6.91 6.33
CA MET A 148 8.67 6.50 7.64
C MET A 148 9.75 6.78 8.67
N TYR A 149 9.36 7.39 9.78
CA TYR A 149 10.19 7.51 10.96
C TYR A 149 9.52 6.72 12.09
N ARG A 150 10.32 5.91 12.79
CA ARG A 150 9.87 5.09 13.91
C ARG A 150 10.75 5.30 15.12
N SER A 151 10.12 5.65 16.23
CA SER A 151 10.71 5.68 17.57
C SER A 151 9.90 4.79 18.52
N LYS A 152 10.29 4.75 19.81
CA LYS A 152 9.52 4.05 20.85
C LYS A 152 8.17 4.71 21.14
N LEU A 153 8.08 6.03 21.03
CA LEU A 153 6.90 6.81 21.44
C LEU A 153 6.02 7.23 20.28
N PHE A 154 6.58 7.37 19.09
CA PHE A 154 5.80 7.77 17.92
C PHE A 154 6.34 7.17 16.63
N GLU A 155 5.41 6.93 15.72
CA GLU A 155 5.66 6.57 14.33
C GLU A 155 4.95 7.57 13.44
N ILE A 156 5.64 8.05 12.41
CA ILE A 156 5.06 8.84 11.34
C ILE A 156 5.45 8.21 10.01
N GLN A 157 4.50 8.07 9.12
CA GLN A 157 4.75 7.59 7.76
C GLN A 157 3.92 8.38 6.76
N ALA A 158 4.48 8.55 5.57
CA ALA A 158 3.83 9.19 4.45
C ALA A 158 4.16 8.45 3.16
N GLU A 159 3.20 8.42 2.25
CA GLU A 159 3.33 7.78 0.95
C GLU A 159 2.57 8.61 -0.08
N TYR A 160 3.23 8.95 -1.20
CA TYR A 160 2.63 9.62 -2.35
C TYR A 160 2.68 8.68 -3.55
N LEU A 161 1.53 8.45 -4.19
CA LEU A 161 1.37 7.53 -5.29
C LEU A 161 0.80 8.25 -6.49
N THR A 162 1.25 7.86 -7.68
CA THR A 162 0.72 8.34 -8.96
C THR A 162 0.55 7.18 -9.91
N ALA A 163 -0.51 7.21 -10.70
CA ALA A 163 -0.70 6.40 -11.89
C ALA A 163 -1.02 7.30 -13.10
N ASN A 164 -0.30 7.08 -14.20
CA ASN A 164 -0.45 7.79 -15.46
C ASN A 164 -0.91 6.80 -16.54
N PHE A 165 -2.08 7.07 -17.10
CA PHE A 165 -2.80 6.28 -18.10
C PHE A 165 -2.87 7.06 -19.40
N ASP A 166 -1.85 6.93 -20.26
CA ASP A 166 -1.70 7.69 -21.51
C ASP A 166 -1.96 9.21 -21.36
N GLY A 167 -1.43 9.81 -20.30
CA GLY A 167 -1.56 11.24 -20.02
C GLY A 167 -2.66 11.60 -19.01
N GLN A 168 -3.58 10.68 -18.70
CA GLN A 168 -4.55 10.88 -17.61
C GLN A 168 -3.93 10.46 -16.28
N LYS A 169 -4.00 11.31 -15.26
CA LYS A 169 -3.31 11.08 -13.99
C LYS A 169 -4.30 10.88 -12.85
N ALA A 170 -4.12 9.80 -12.10
CA ALA A 170 -4.70 9.60 -10.78
C ALA A 170 -3.59 9.62 -9.74
N ASP A 171 -3.77 10.33 -8.63
CA ASP A 171 -2.74 10.46 -7.61
C ASP A 171 -3.31 10.70 -6.22
N GLY A 172 -2.46 10.60 -5.22
CA GLY A 172 -2.83 10.93 -3.85
C GLY A 172 -1.67 10.71 -2.90
N TYR A 173 -1.87 11.15 -1.66
CA TYR A 173 -0.98 10.82 -0.57
C TYR A 173 -1.74 10.57 0.71
N TYR A 174 -1.05 9.94 1.66
CA TYR A 174 -1.47 9.98 3.04
C TYR A 174 -0.30 10.35 3.94
N ILE A 175 -0.63 10.91 5.10
CA ILE A 175 0.26 11.07 6.25
C ILE A 175 -0.44 10.38 7.42
N LEU A 176 0.26 9.44 8.04
CA LEU A 176 -0.22 8.68 9.19
C LEU A 176 0.75 8.87 10.36
N SER A 177 0.20 9.22 11.52
CA SER A 177 0.93 9.29 12.79
C SER A 177 0.30 8.36 13.82
N ALA A 178 1.13 7.61 14.53
CA ALA A 178 0.74 6.79 15.66
C ALA A 178 1.57 7.19 16.89
N ILE A 179 0.91 7.56 17.98
CA ILE A 179 1.54 8.03 19.22
C ILE A 179 1.26 7.02 20.33
N ASN A 180 2.31 6.39 20.84
CA ASN A 180 2.28 5.31 21.82
C ASN A 180 2.51 5.83 23.24
N PHE A 181 1.62 5.49 24.16
CA PHE A 181 1.76 5.78 25.59
C PHE A 181 1.24 4.58 26.41
N LYS A 182 2.20 3.80 26.94
CA LYS A 182 1.95 2.54 27.63
C LYS A 182 1.18 1.55 26.74
N LYS A 183 -0.06 1.22 27.09
CA LYS A 183 -0.95 0.31 26.35
C LYS A 183 -1.85 1.03 25.37
N ASN A 184 -1.76 2.35 25.28
CA ASN A 184 -2.66 3.14 24.46
C ASN A 184 -1.90 3.71 23.27
N GLN A 185 -2.58 3.80 22.13
CA GLN A 185 -2.04 4.41 20.93
C GLN A 185 -3.10 5.32 20.31
N ILE A 186 -2.74 6.57 20.06
CA ILE A 186 -3.57 7.51 19.29
C ILE A 186 -3.11 7.48 17.84
N VAL A 187 -4.08 7.44 16.91
CA VAL A 187 -3.85 7.37 15.48
C VAL A 187 -4.45 8.62 14.83
N LEU A 188 -3.64 9.31 14.04
CA LEU A 188 -4.08 10.46 13.25
C LEU A 188 -3.68 10.22 11.80
N SER A 189 -4.62 10.35 10.88
CA SER A 189 -4.32 10.28 9.44
C SER A 189 -4.97 11.41 8.68
N TYR A 190 -4.26 11.85 7.65
CA TYR A 190 -4.77 12.75 6.62
C TYR A 190 -4.48 12.10 5.28
N GLU A 191 -5.47 12.05 4.39
CA GLU A 191 -5.26 11.52 3.05
C GLU A 191 -6.04 12.27 1.97
N THR A 192 -5.45 12.33 0.78
CA THR A 192 -6.06 12.83 -0.44
C THR A 192 -5.97 11.76 -1.51
N PHE A 193 -6.97 11.71 -2.38
CA PHE A 193 -6.98 10.82 -3.51
C PHE A 193 -7.83 11.42 -4.63
N HIS A 194 -7.20 11.62 -5.77
CA HIS A 194 -7.78 12.10 -7.01
C HIS A 194 -7.88 10.92 -7.98
N ASP A 195 -9.11 10.54 -8.33
CA ASP A 195 -9.38 9.54 -9.35
C ASP A 195 -9.84 10.20 -10.68
N LEU A 196 -10.17 9.38 -11.68
CA LEU A 196 -10.63 9.85 -12.99
C LEU A 196 -12.15 9.70 -13.15
N ILE A 197 -12.90 9.55 -12.04
CA ILE A 197 -14.35 9.38 -12.02
C ILE A 197 -14.99 10.74 -11.68
N LYS A 198 -15.77 11.31 -12.61
CA LYS A 198 -16.28 12.68 -12.49
C LYS A 198 -17.20 12.91 -11.29
N GLU A 199 -17.87 11.85 -10.83
CA GLU A 199 -18.86 11.90 -9.75
C GLU A 199 -18.23 11.82 -8.36
N THR A 200 -16.93 11.55 -8.25
CA THR A 200 -16.23 11.48 -6.97
C THR A 200 -15.81 12.88 -6.52
N THR A 201 -15.23 12.96 -5.32
CA THR A 201 -14.75 14.22 -4.76
C THR A 201 -13.33 14.03 -4.28
N ASP A 202 -12.51 15.02 -4.58
CA ASP A 202 -11.09 15.08 -4.23
C ASP A 202 -10.83 15.61 -2.81
N LYS A 203 -11.90 15.86 -2.04
CA LYS A 203 -11.78 16.37 -0.68
C LYS A 203 -10.99 15.39 0.20
N PRO A 204 -10.11 15.91 1.07
CA PRO A 204 -9.32 15.06 1.95
C PRO A 204 -10.20 14.30 2.93
N PHE A 205 -9.74 13.13 3.32
CA PHE A 205 -10.25 12.42 4.47
C PHE A 205 -9.32 12.59 5.67
N TYR A 206 -9.94 12.64 6.83
CA TYR A 206 -9.31 12.71 8.13
C TYR A 206 -9.63 11.44 8.89
N ARG A 207 -8.66 10.98 9.67
CA ARG A 207 -8.82 9.83 10.56
C ARG A 207 -8.38 10.17 11.96
N ILE A 208 -9.20 9.82 12.93
CA ILE A 208 -8.88 9.87 14.35
C ILE A 208 -9.21 8.51 14.94
N GLY A 209 -8.17 7.80 15.36
CA GLY A 209 -8.29 6.46 15.91
C GLY A 209 -7.62 6.32 17.28
N TYR A 210 -8.00 5.26 17.98
CA TYR A 210 -7.48 4.88 19.27
C TYR A 210 -7.35 3.36 19.35
N ASN A 211 -6.17 2.87 19.71
CA ASN A 211 -5.92 1.45 19.94
C ASN A 211 -5.53 1.20 21.39
N TYR A 212 -6.11 0.15 21.97
CA TYR A 212 -5.72 -0.42 23.25
C TYR A 212 -4.96 -1.74 23.03
N LEU A 213 -3.66 -1.68 23.30
CA LEU A 213 -2.64 -2.69 23.05
C LEU A 213 -2.44 -3.58 24.29
N ILE A 214 -2.88 -4.84 24.20
CA ILE A 214 -2.74 -5.84 25.26
C ILE A 214 -1.67 -6.84 24.85
N LYS A 215 -0.63 -6.96 25.70
CA LYS A 215 0.59 -7.74 25.41
C LYS A 215 1.19 -7.31 24.06
N GLU A 216 1.44 -6.00 23.95
CA GLU A 216 1.86 -5.34 22.71
C GLU A 216 0.79 -5.49 21.62
N HIS A 217 1.02 -6.30 20.59
CA HIS A 217 0.09 -6.50 19.48
C HIS A 217 -0.53 -7.91 19.46
N LYS A 218 -0.57 -8.62 20.60
CA LYS A 218 -1.24 -9.94 20.62
C LYS A 218 -2.76 -9.81 20.66
N ILE A 219 -3.24 -8.81 21.38
CA ILE A 219 -4.65 -8.46 21.45
C ILE A 219 -4.74 -6.94 21.30
N GLU A 220 -5.55 -6.48 20.36
CA GLU A 220 -5.69 -5.06 20.06
C GLU A 220 -7.18 -4.72 19.93
N LEU A 221 -7.63 -3.72 20.69
CA LEU A 221 -8.97 -3.15 20.55
C LEU A 221 -8.84 -1.77 19.94
N SER A 222 -9.37 -1.61 18.74
CA SER A 222 -9.28 -0.39 17.93
C SER A 222 -10.63 0.28 17.81
N PHE A 223 -10.62 1.61 17.88
CA PHE A 223 -11.72 2.48 17.51
C PHE A 223 -11.22 3.48 16.47
N ASP A 224 -11.88 3.60 15.34
CA ASP A 224 -11.44 4.39 14.18
C ASP A 224 -12.59 5.25 13.67
N ASN A 225 -12.35 6.55 13.52
CA ASN A 225 -13.28 7.50 12.93
C ASN A 225 -12.67 8.05 11.65
N TYR A 226 -13.40 7.95 10.55
CA TYR A 226 -12.96 8.34 9.21
C TYR A 226 -14.01 9.23 8.55
N PHE A 227 -13.62 10.43 8.11
CA PHE A 227 -14.59 11.43 7.65
C PHE A 227 -13.98 12.48 6.72
N GLN A 228 -14.84 13.20 6.00
CA GLN A 228 -14.48 14.42 5.27
C GLN A 228 -14.98 15.65 6.02
N LEU A 229 -14.25 16.76 5.89
CA LEU A 229 -14.70 18.07 6.32
C LEU A 229 -15.08 18.90 5.09
N ASN A 230 -16.32 19.38 5.07
CA ASN A 230 -16.87 20.21 4.01
C ASN A 230 -17.55 21.43 4.63
N ASP A 231 -17.02 22.63 4.40
CA ASP A 231 -17.57 23.89 4.95
C ASP A 231 -17.90 23.81 6.45
N ASN A 232 -16.95 23.26 7.23
CA ASN A 232 -17.05 22.99 8.67
C ASN A 232 -18.12 21.95 9.09
N LYS A 233 -18.67 21.18 8.14
CA LYS A 233 -19.55 20.04 8.40
C LYS A 233 -18.80 18.73 8.17
N ILE A 234 -19.11 17.74 9.01
CA ILE A 234 -18.62 16.37 8.85
C ILE A 234 -19.50 15.67 7.83
N GLU A 235 -18.90 15.16 6.77
CA GLU A 235 -19.54 14.39 5.71
C GLU A 235 -18.84 13.04 5.51
N LYS A 236 -19.52 12.07 4.91
CA LYS A 236 -19.01 10.72 4.64
C LYS A 236 -18.33 10.08 5.86
N TYR A 237 -18.96 10.26 7.02
CA TYR A 237 -18.48 9.77 8.30
C TYR A 237 -18.68 8.25 8.41
N PHE A 238 -17.65 7.58 8.87
CA PHE A 238 -17.63 6.16 9.16
C PHE A 238 -16.89 5.93 10.48
N ALA A 239 -17.47 5.09 11.35
CA ALA A 239 -16.85 4.68 12.59
C ALA A 239 -16.74 3.17 12.64
N SER A 240 -15.62 2.66 13.14
CA SER A 240 -15.36 1.23 13.27
C SER A 240 -14.79 0.89 14.64
N ILE A 241 -15.19 -0.27 15.15
CA ILE A 241 -14.58 -0.91 16.30
C ILE A 241 -14.08 -2.27 15.84
N GLN A 242 -12.84 -2.60 16.16
CA GLN A 242 -12.24 -3.89 15.83
C GLN A 242 -11.55 -4.48 17.04
N LEU A 243 -11.79 -5.77 17.29
CA LEU A 243 -10.96 -6.58 18.17
C LEU A 243 -10.09 -7.50 17.30
N GLN A 244 -8.77 -7.38 17.43
CA GLN A 244 -7.81 -8.21 16.72
C GLN A 244 -7.10 -9.15 17.70
N LEU A 245 -7.01 -10.43 17.32
CA LEU A 245 -6.40 -11.49 18.12
C LEU A 245 -5.33 -12.20 17.29
N PHE A 246 -4.08 -12.15 17.74
CA PHE A 246 -2.97 -12.88 17.12
C PHE A 246 -2.63 -14.12 17.92
N LEU A 247 -3.11 -15.25 17.41
CA LEU A 247 -2.76 -16.57 17.90
C LEU A 247 -1.42 -16.96 17.29
N LYS A 248 -0.37 -16.85 18.10
CA LYS A 248 0.95 -17.44 17.86
C LYS A 248 1.28 -18.36 19.02
#